data_AF-A0AAV5AY00-F1
#
_entry.id   AF-A0AAV5AY00-F1
#
_cell.length_a   1.000
_cell.length_b   1.000
_cell.length_c   1.000
_cell.angle_alpha   90.00
_cell.angle_beta   90.00
_cell.angle_gamma   90.00
#
_symmetry.space_group_name_H-M   'P 1'
#
loop_
_entity.id
_entity.type
_entity.pdbx_description
1 polymer ?
#
loop_
_entity_poly.entity_id
_entity_poly.type
_entity_poly.pdbx_seq_one_letter_code
_entity_poly.pdbx_strand_id
1 'polypeptide(L)'
;MNLINKFELSKYGEQVTLSSGYVHTEYRHLIGKATEVYPYFESQWAESRGIPFKISTGLQSRFRLFHNQNHLLFTNVALFFEYEKWRVVPENTPEIAEESRSIKLHIPLAISTF
;
A
#
# COMPACT_ATOMS: atom_id res chain seq x y z
N MET A 1 3.66 15.63 -1.13
CA MET A 1 2.80 14.69 -1.86
C MET A 1 3.71 13.92 -2.80
N ASN A 2 3.79 12.60 -2.65
CA ASN A 2 4.60 11.73 -3.49
C ASN A 2 3.66 10.86 -4.33
N LEU A 3 3.88 10.84 -5.62
CA LEU A 3 3.17 10.01 -6.58
C LEU A 3 4.21 9.23 -7.37
N ILE A 4 4.14 7.90 -7.28
CA ILE A 4 5.03 6.99 -7.98
C ILE A 4 4.15 6.11 -8.87
N ASN A 5 4.40 6.13 -10.17
CA ASN A 5 3.68 5.30 -11.12
C ASN A 5 4.67 4.55 -12.01
N LYS A 6 4.35 3.29 -12.30
CA LYS A 6 5.06 2.47 -13.29
C LYS A 6 4.01 1.81 -14.18
N PHE A 7 4.18 1.93 -15.49
CA PHE A 7 3.33 1.26 -16.47
C PHE A 7 4.22 0.43 -17.38
N GLU A 8 3.85 -0.83 -17.61
CA GLU A 8 4.52 -1.72 -18.54
C GLU A 8 3.59 -2.01 -19.72
N LEU A 9 4.08 -1.65 -20.92
CA LEU A 9 3.42 -1.88 -22.19
C LEU A 9 4.20 -2.96 -22.92
N SER A 10 3.56 -4.09 -23.20
CA SER A 10 4.16 -5.17 -23.98
C SER A 10 3.47 -5.23 -25.34
N LYS A 11 4.24 -5.02 -26.41
CA LYS A 11 3.74 -5.11 -27.79
C LYS A 11 4.06 -6.49 -28.35
N TYR A 12 3.04 -7.30 -28.62
CA TYR A 12 3.18 -8.60 -29.29
C TYR A 12 2.49 -8.50 -30.66
N GLY A 13 3.28 -8.31 -31.72
CA GLY A 13 2.76 -8.09 -33.08
C GLY A 13 2.02 -6.76 -33.24
N GLU A 14 0.76 -6.81 -33.69
CA GLU A 14 -0.10 -5.65 -33.93
C GLU A 14 -0.95 -5.24 -32.70
N GLN A 15 -0.96 -6.05 -31.63
CA GLN A 15 -1.69 -5.78 -30.41
C GLN A 15 -0.80 -5.12 -29.35
N VAL A 16 -1.25 -3.96 -28.87
CA VAL A 16 -0.67 -3.27 -27.72
C VAL A 16 -1.45 -3.71 -26.48
N THR A 17 -0.84 -4.59 -25.69
CA THR A 17 -1.47 -5.06 -24.44
C THR A 17 -0.80 -4.34 -23.27
N LEU A 18 -1.61 -3.69 -22.45
CA LEU A 18 -1.18 -3.09 -21.18
C LEU A 18 -0.96 -4.24 -20.18
N SER A 19 0.26 -4.73 -20.06
CA SER A 19 0.56 -5.99 -19.38
C SER A 19 0.58 -5.87 -17.86
N SER A 20 1.06 -4.73 -17.34
CA SER A 20 1.02 -4.43 -15.91
C SER A 20 1.13 -2.93 -15.61
N GLY A 21 0.66 -2.54 -14.42
CA GLY A 21 0.78 -1.19 -13.91
C GLY A 21 0.78 -1.15 -12.39
N TYR A 22 1.44 -0.14 -11.86
CA TYR A 22 1.62 0.13 -10.45
C TYR A 22 1.39 1.63 -10.23
N VAL A 23 0.45 1.96 -9.37
CA VAL A 23 0.15 3.32 -8.94
C VAL A 23 0.30 3.34 -7.43
N HIS A 24 1.12 4.25 -6.94
CA HIS A 24 1.35 4.42 -5.52
C HIS A 24 1.35 5.91 -5.20
N THR A 25 0.48 6.27 -4.26
CA THR A 25 0.28 7.63 -3.81
C THR A 25 0.46 7.67 -2.32
N GLU A 26 1.39 8.49 -1.87
CA GLU A 26 1.62 8.78 -0.47
C GLU A 26 1.50 10.28 -0.26
N TYR A 27 0.68 10.66 0.71
CA TYR A 27 0.56 12.05 1.09
C TYR A 27 1.05 12.21 2.53
N ARG A 28 2.11 13.01 2.71
CA ARG A 28 2.62 13.38 4.03
C ARG A 28 2.01 14.71 4.43
N HIS A 29 1.28 14.70 5.54
CA HIS A 29 0.72 15.90 6.14
C HIS A 29 1.20 16.07 7.57
N LEU A 30 1.67 17.27 7.91
CA LEU A 30 2.10 17.61 9.25
C LEU A 30 0.96 18.34 9.97
N ILE A 31 0.32 17.69 10.93
CA ILE A 31 -0.73 18.29 11.74
C ILE A 31 -0.09 18.87 13.00
N GLY A 32 0.18 20.17 12.98
CA GLY A 32 0.85 20.87 14.09
C GLY A 32 2.32 20.48 14.23
N LYS A 33 2.88 20.57 15.44
CA LYS A 33 4.32 20.33 15.69
C LYS A 33 4.66 18.89 16.11
N ALA A 34 3.66 18.07 16.42
CA ALA A 34 3.85 16.77 17.08
C ALA A 34 3.22 15.58 16.35
N THR A 35 2.37 15.81 15.35
CA THR A 35 1.63 14.75 14.65
C THR A 35 1.90 14.81 13.15
N GLU A 36 2.29 13.66 12.60
CA GLU A 36 2.46 13.49 11.16
C GLU A 36 1.51 12.40 10.69
N VAL A 37 0.77 12.65 9.63
CA VAL A 37 -0.18 11.70 9.06
C VAL A 37 0.24 11.39 7.62
N TYR A 38 0.16 10.11 7.29
CA TYR A 38 0.63 9.47 6.07
C TYR A 38 -0.50 8.60 5.51
N PRO A 39 -1.55 9.19 4.89
CA PRO A 39 -2.42 8.44 4.01
C PRO A 39 -1.62 7.82 2.86
N TYR A 40 -1.90 6.55 2.62
CA TYR A 40 -1.27 5.70 1.63
C TYR A 40 -2.36 5.05 0.76
N PHE A 41 -2.13 5.06 -0.54
CA PHE A 41 -2.97 4.37 -1.51
C PHE A 41 -2.08 3.75 -2.58
N GLU A 42 -2.32 2.49 -2.89
CA GLU A 42 -1.59 1.73 -3.88
C GLU A 42 -2.57 0.85 -4.65
N SER A 43 -2.39 0.82 -5.96
CA SER A 43 -3.12 -0.05 -6.86
C SER A 43 -2.13 -0.68 -7.82
N GLN A 44 -2.16 -2.00 -7.90
CA GLN A 44 -1.38 -2.78 -8.83
C GLN A 44 -2.31 -3.63 -9.67
N TRP A 45 -2.04 -3.72 -10.95
CA TRP A 45 -2.69 -4.67 -11.86
C TRP A 45 -1.62 -5.34 -12.70
N ALA A 46 -1.65 -6.66 -12.80
CA ALA A 46 -0.69 -7.43 -13.57
C ALA A 46 -1.40 -8.62 -14.21
N GLU A 47 -2.07 -8.35 -15.33
CA GLU A 47 -2.91 -9.33 -16.03
C GLU A 47 -2.09 -10.56 -16.49
N SER A 48 -0.83 -10.35 -16.84
CA SER A 48 0.10 -11.43 -17.23
C SER A 48 0.53 -12.38 -16.10
N ARG A 49 0.33 -12.04 -14.81
CA ARG A 49 0.80 -12.84 -13.66
C ARG A 49 -0.32 -13.55 -12.88
N GLY A 50 -1.55 -13.56 -13.40
CA GLY A 50 -2.71 -14.13 -12.69
C GLY A 50 -3.21 -13.28 -11.51
N ILE A 51 -2.67 -12.06 -11.36
CA ILE A 51 -3.09 -11.05 -10.39
C ILE A 51 -3.85 -9.97 -11.14
N PRO A 52 -5.14 -10.17 -11.45
CA PRO A 52 -5.90 -9.19 -12.19
C PRO A 52 -5.89 -7.84 -11.47
N PHE A 53 -5.91 -7.82 -10.13
CA PHE A 53 -5.97 -6.59 -9.37
C PHE A 53 -5.62 -6.73 -7.89
N LYS A 54 -4.79 -5.81 -7.39
CA LYS A 54 -4.47 -5.62 -5.97
C LYS A 54 -4.62 -4.13 -5.62
N ILE A 55 -5.44 -3.82 -4.64
CA ILE A 55 -5.49 -2.50 -4.01
C ILE A 55 -4.98 -2.64 -2.59
N SER A 56 -4.15 -1.71 -2.17
CA SER A 56 -3.83 -1.49 -0.77
C SER A 56 -4.05 -0.02 -0.44
N THR A 57 -4.70 0.27 0.68
CA THR A 57 -4.81 1.64 1.17
C THR A 57 -4.66 1.64 2.67
N GLY A 58 -4.17 2.73 3.22
CA GLY A 58 -3.92 2.79 4.64
C GLY A 58 -3.67 4.20 5.11
N LEU A 59 -3.55 4.31 6.42
CA LEU A 59 -3.26 5.55 7.10
C LEU A 59 -2.26 5.24 8.20
N GLN A 60 -1.09 5.85 8.10
CA GLN A 60 -0.11 5.85 9.18
C GLN A 60 -0.06 7.21 9.84
N SER A 61 -0.13 7.24 11.16
CA SER A 61 0.00 8.43 11.98
C SER A 61 1.17 8.25 12.92
N ARG A 62 2.06 9.22 12.96
CA ARG A 62 3.20 9.29 13.87
C ARG A 62 2.98 10.42 14.87
N PHE A 63 3.10 10.10 16.14
CA PHE A 63 2.98 11.05 17.24
C PHE A 63 4.29 11.13 18.01
N ARG A 64 4.74 12.36 18.24
CA ARG A 64 5.84 12.66 19.16
C ARG A 64 5.23 12.93 20.54
N LEU A 65 5.40 11.97 21.47
CA LEU A 65 4.77 12.01 22.79
C LEU A 65 5.58 12.82 23.80
N PHE A 66 6.88 12.54 23.90
CA PHE A 66 7.77 13.21 24.85
C PHE A 66 9.05 13.66 24.18
N HIS A 67 9.49 14.87 24.54
CA HIS A 67 10.72 15.48 24.08
C HIS A 67 11.44 16.09 25.29
N ASN A 68 12.34 15.31 25.90
CA ASN A 68 13.30 15.79 26.89
C ASN A 68 14.70 15.80 26.27
N GLN A 69 15.65 16.52 26.91
CA GLN A 69 17.03 16.62 26.43
C GLN A 69 17.75 15.26 26.26
N ASN A 70 17.32 14.23 27.00
CA ASN A 70 17.94 12.89 26.99
C ASN A 70 17.04 11.80 26.39
N HIS A 71 15.74 12.05 26.22
CA HIS A 71 14.76 11.03 25.85
C HIS A 71 13.73 11.57 24.85
N LEU A 72 13.56 10.84 23.75
CA LEU A 72 12.59 11.09 22.71
C LEU A 72 11.66 9.88 22.58
N LEU A 73 10.36 10.08 22.83
CA LEU A 73 9.35 9.04 22.69
C LEU A 73 8.50 9.28 21.44
N PHE A 74 8.44 8.26 20.59
CA PHE A 74 7.59 8.24 19.40
C PHE A 74 6.64 7.06 19.47
N THR A 75 5.38 7.30 19.10
CA THR A 75 4.43 6.23 18.81
C THR A 75 3.96 6.36 17.38
N ASN A 76 3.75 5.24 16.71
CA ASN A 76 3.09 5.22 15.42
C ASN A 76 1.85 4.35 15.50
N VAL A 77 0.83 4.71 14.76
CA VAL A 77 -0.38 3.92 14.54
C VAL A 77 -0.57 3.85 13.05
N ALA A 78 -0.53 2.65 12.49
CA ALA A 78 -0.74 2.44 11.07
C ALA A 78 -1.86 1.42 10.84
N LEU A 79 -2.85 1.80 10.04
CA LEU A 79 -3.93 0.93 9.62
C LEU A 79 -3.81 0.72 8.11
N PHE A 80 -3.75 -0.53 7.68
CA PHE A 80 -3.68 -0.90 6.28
C PHE A 80 -4.87 -1.80 5.94
N PHE A 81 -5.46 -1.56 4.79
CA PHE A 81 -6.49 -2.36 4.15
C PHE A 81 -5.95 -2.87 2.83
N GLU A 82 -5.86 -4.18 2.70
CA GLU A 82 -5.41 -4.86 1.50
C GLU A 82 -6.60 -5.63 0.90
N TYR A 83 -6.88 -5.37 -0.37
CA TYR A 83 -7.84 -6.08 -1.19
C TYR A 83 -7.11 -6.69 -2.39
N GLU A 84 -7.13 -8.01 -2.47
CA GLU A 84 -6.53 -8.74 -3.57
C GLU A 84 -7.58 -9.61 -4.25
N LYS A 85 -7.63 -9.54 -5.57
CA LYS A 85 -8.46 -10.41 -6.38
C LYS A 85 -7.55 -11.26 -7.25
N TRP A 86 -7.73 -12.57 -7.17
CA TRP A 86 -6.97 -13.57 -7.91
C TRP A 86 -7.92 -14.30 -8.85
N ARG A 87 -7.49 -14.55 -10.10
CA ARG A 87 -8.19 -15.50 -10.97
C ARG A 87 -7.50 -16.85 -10.79
N VAL A 88 -8.25 -17.84 -10.31
CA VAL A 88 -7.83 -19.23 -10.39
C VAL A 88 -8.40 -19.77 -11.70
N VAL A 89 -7.52 -20.20 -12.61
CA VAL A 89 -7.91 -20.88 -13.85
C VAL A 89 -7.63 -22.37 -13.66
N PRO A 90 -8.54 -23.15 -13.06
CA PRO A 90 -8.38 -24.60 -13.02
C PRO A 90 -8.69 -25.17 -14.41
N GLU A 91 -7.91 -26.18 -14.81
CA GLU A 91 -7.85 -26.77 -16.15
C GLU A 91 -9.19 -27.35 -16.68
N ASN A 92 -10.24 -27.44 -15.85
CA ASN A 92 -11.53 -28.06 -16.20
C ASN A 92 -12.79 -27.49 -15.48
N THR A 93 -12.76 -26.26 -14.97
CA THR A 93 -13.91 -25.67 -14.22
C THR A 93 -14.11 -24.20 -14.60
N PRO A 94 -15.33 -23.63 -14.57
CA PRO A 94 -15.54 -22.19 -14.77
C PRO A 94 -14.61 -21.36 -13.89
N GLU A 95 -14.08 -20.25 -14.44
CA GLU A 95 -13.20 -19.32 -13.71
C GLU A 95 -13.86 -18.90 -12.38
N ILE A 96 -13.22 -19.24 -11.27
CA ILE A 96 -13.63 -18.79 -9.95
C ILE A 96 -12.70 -17.64 -9.56
N ALA A 97 -13.29 -16.47 -9.33
CA ALA A 97 -12.54 -15.33 -8.82
C ALA A 97 -12.44 -15.45 -7.29
N GLU A 98 -11.23 -15.66 -6.78
CA GLU A 98 -10.97 -15.66 -5.35
C GLU A 98 -10.65 -14.23 -4.88
N GLU A 99 -11.27 -13.83 -3.77
CA GLU A 99 -11.09 -12.50 -3.19
C GLU A 99 -10.51 -12.63 -1.78
N SER A 100 -9.41 -11.93 -1.55
CA SER A 100 -8.79 -11.80 -0.23
C SER A 100 -8.95 -10.37 0.26
N ARG A 101 -9.44 -10.22 1.51
CA ARG A 101 -9.62 -8.93 2.17
C ARG A 101 -8.94 -8.99 3.52
N SER A 102 -7.97 -8.12 3.75
CA SER A 102 -7.20 -8.09 5.00
C SER A 102 -7.15 -6.68 5.57
N ILE A 103 -7.35 -6.56 6.88
CA ILE A 103 -7.12 -5.34 7.64
C ILE A 103 -5.95 -5.61 8.57
N LYS A 104 -4.89 -4.80 8.49
CA LYS A 104 -3.70 -4.88 9.33
C LYS A 104 -3.59 -3.62 10.16
N LEU A 105 -3.42 -3.78 11.47
CA LEU A 105 -3.18 -2.69 12.40
C LEU A 105 -1.79 -2.87 13.00
N HIS A 106 -0.94 -1.86 12.86
CA HIS A 106 0.41 -1.82 13.42
C HIS A 106 0.53 -0.66 14.41
N ILE A 107 0.93 -0.96 15.64
CA ILE A 107 1.12 0.05 16.70
C ILE A 107 2.53 -0.12 17.30
N PRO A 108 3.58 0.37 16.62
CA PRO A 108 4.93 0.35 17.20
C PRO A 108 5.16 1.52 18.15
N LEU A 109 5.73 1.21 19.31
CA LEU A 109 6.23 2.18 20.28
C LEU A 109 7.76 2.18 20.25
N ALA A 110 8.38 3.35 20.14
CA ALA A 110 9.83 3.50 20.10
C ALA A 110 10.32 4.58 21.07
N ILE A 111 11.33 4.22 21.88
CA ILE A 111 12.05 5.11 22.78
C ILE A 111 13.46 5.30 22.22
N SER A 112 13.88 6.54 22.06
CA SER A 112 15.26 6.87 21.69
C SER A 112 15.91 7.66 22.84
N THR A 113 17.04 7.15 23.31
CA THR A 113 17.94 7.78 24.30
C THR A 113 19.16 8.34 23.58
N PHE A 114 19.52 9.59 23.88
CA PHE A 114 20.73 10.26 23.36
C PHE A 114 21.82 10.34 24.43
#